data_AF-A0A9E0HEA0-F1
#
_entry.id   AF-A0A9E0HEA0-F1
#
_cell.length_a   1.000
_cell.length_b   1.000
_cell.length_c   1.000
_cell.angle_alpha   90.00
_cell.angle_beta   90.00
_cell.angle_gamma   90.00
#
_symmetry.space_group_name_H-M   'P 1'
#
loop_
_entity.id
_entity.type
_entity.pdbx_description
1 polymer ?
#
loop_
_entity_poly.entity_id
_entity_poly.type
_entity_poly.pdbx_seq_one_letter_code
_entity_poly.pdbx_strand_id
1 'polypeptide(L)'
;MDRQPPRTTSNEIDLYIRTYYSLLKSSGDVRVRAFEEAHLFSNSSLHAGALAPEPDAAAFAYSAARLPPNMPQVERLVLGQSLEQFSRAGLPVASWQIVRTRGRRRPLRYDGAGTLAVFVASASDIDDLVPIVTAYQIEWNKVHERLARAGAVPDGADPVAVAAALGITVDDARSLAAGLGDATAGLATIAARRCDLTIRLLDGSFREYQRSAARWWRAIEGASPSVGKRPVYFVSSNSHSLANLLGGYAFAHADELAAFTRAENPEGLAAALDGTLTGGDDGARANLLYYLLRAYLHDPATSANRVAQVQAHDAACGIRTIASPGRIDVTAQIIELSKLRLADMDPRARVPGLERLATSDAVIVNIDYPLGMAAYHHLAALAEGVGEIRGVYIMGKAATLNGRVGDVMISKVVHDEHSGNTYLIRNALSAADVQPFMRHGTVLDNQKALTVRSAFLQNRSYMDVFYREGYTVMEMEAGPYLSAAYESTAPQRHPKGEIVNLTDLVNGELGLIHYASDTPYSRRQSLLSKSMSFFGMESTYGCALAIARRILSRELAS
;
A
#
# COMPACT_ATOMS: atom_id res chain seq x y z
N MET A 1 4.18 31.90 -12.91
CA MET A 1 4.19 30.66 -12.12
C MET A 1 4.57 31.06 -10.71
N ASP A 2 3.60 31.07 -9.81
CA ASP A 2 3.83 31.53 -8.45
C ASP A 2 4.84 30.60 -7.77
N ARG A 3 5.91 31.15 -7.19
CA ARG A 3 7.01 30.37 -6.60
C ARG A 3 6.77 30.06 -5.12
N GLN A 4 5.60 30.38 -4.60
CA GLN A 4 5.25 30.10 -3.22
C GLN A 4 4.78 28.65 -3.08
N PRO A 5 5.22 27.92 -2.04
CA PRO A 5 4.67 26.60 -1.76
C PRO A 5 3.15 26.71 -1.57
N PRO A 6 2.35 25.72 -2.02
CA PRO A 6 0.91 25.75 -1.84
C PRO A 6 0.61 25.88 -0.35
N ARG A 7 -0.02 27.00 0.03
CA ARG A 7 -0.43 27.26 1.42
C ARG A 7 -1.91 27.00 1.56
N THR A 8 -2.24 25.81 2.03
CA THR A 8 -3.54 25.56 2.62
C THR A 8 -3.39 24.52 3.71
N THR A 9 -3.78 24.87 4.92
CA THR A 9 -4.28 23.91 5.91
C THR A 9 -5.80 23.95 5.75
N SER A 10 -6.44 22.83 5.43
CA SER A 10 -7.87 22.74 5.75
C SER A 10 -7.94 22.77 7.27
N ASN A 11 -8.38 23.90 7.83
CA ASN A 11 -8.46 24.08 9.29
C ASN A 11 -9.28 22.95 9.94
N GLU A 12 -10.23 22.37 9.21
CA GLU A 12 -11.06 21.25 9.65
C GLU A 12 -10.28 19.93 9.73
N ILE A 13 -9.51 19.57 8.71
CA ILE A 13 -8.66 18.36 8.72
C ILE A 13 -7.60 18.49 9.81
N ASP A 14 -6.95 19.65 9.91
CA ASP A 14 -5.97 19.96 10.94
C ASP A 14 -6.56 19.86 12.36
N LEU A 15 -7.78 20.35 12.55
CA LEU A 15 -8.49 20.25 13.82
C LEU A 15 -8.77 18.78 14.15
N TYR A 16 -9.20 17.99 13.17
CA TYR A 16 -9.45 16.56 13.37
C TYR A 16 -8.18 15.81 13.77
N ILE A 17 -7.08 16.05 13.05
CA ILE A 17 -5.74 15.49 13.37
C ILE A 17 -5.33 15.84 14.81
N ARG A 18 -5.39 17.12 15.17
CA ARG A 18 -5.04 17.58 16.52
C ARG A 18 -5.94 16.96 17.58
N THR A 19 -7.22 16.78 17.29
CA THR A 19 -8.20 16.20 18.22
C THR A 19 -7.83 14.77 18.59
N TYR A 20 -7.65 13.88 17.61
CA TYR A 20 -7.34 12.50 17.97
C TYR A 20 -5.92 12.33 18.53
N TYR A 21 -4.92 13.08 18.07
CA TYR A 21 -3.58 13.03 18.70
C TYR A 21 -3.56 13.58 20.12
N SER A 22 -4.39 14.58 20.44
CA SER A 22 -4.51 15.10 21.80
C SER A 22 -5.14 14.07 22.72
N LEU A 23 -6.26 13.48 22.30
CA LEU A 23 -7.00 12.50 23.10
C LEU A 23 -6.24 11.18 23.27
N LEU A 24 -5.56 10.69 22.24
CA LEU A 24 -4.79 9.44 22.29
C LEU A 24 -3.50 9.53 23.12
N LYS A 25 -3.14 10.71 23.65
CA LYS A 25 -2.11 10.83 24.70
C LYS A 25 -2.61 10.34 26.07
N SER A 26 -3.91 10.12 26.22
CA SER A 26 -4.50 9.55 27.44
C SER A 26 -3.89 8.18 27.75
N SER A 27 -3.67 7.89 29.02
CA SER A 27 -3.19 6.57 29.47
C SER A 27 -4.26 5.47 29.38
N GLY A 28 -5.54 5.87 29.29
CA GLY A 28 -6.70 4.99 29.23
C GLY A 28 -7.31 4.86 27.84
N ASP A 29 -8.39 4.09 27.77
CA ASP A 29 -9.15 3.88 26.54
C ASP A 29 -9.95 5.16 26.19
N VAL A 30 -9.87 5.61 24.94
CA VAL A 30 -10.62 6.75 24.42
C VAL A 30 -11.80 6.22 23.60
N ARG A 31 -13.03 6.62 23.93
CA ARG A 31 -14.21 6.26 23.12
C ARG A 31 -14.15 6.94 21.77
N VAL A 32 -14.39 6.19 20.69
CA VAL A 32 -14.37 6.68 19.30
C VAL A 32 -15.38 7.81 19.09
N ARG A 33 -16.47 7.86 19.87
CA ARG A 33 -17.42 8.97 19.88
C ARG A 33 -16.77 10.36 20.08
N ALA A 34 -15.63 10.42 20.76
CA ALA A 34 -14.89 11.67 20.98
C ALA A 34 -14.24 12.21 19.69
N PHE A 35 -14.14 11.38 18.65
CA PHE A 35 -13.61 11.74 17.34
C PHE A 35 -14.71 12.10 16.33
N GLU A 36 -15.94 11.68 16.58
CA GLU A 36 -17.05 11.76 15.61
C GLU A 36 -17.31 13.21 15.17
N GLU A 37 -17.46 14.16 16.10
CA GLU A 37 -17.77 15.55 15.75
C GLU A 37 -16.71 16.15 14.82
N ALA A 38 -15.43 16.09 15.21
CA ALA A 38 -14.34 16.60 14.38
C ALA A 38 -14.22 15.85 13.04
N HIS A 39 -14.52 14.54 13.00
CA HIS A 39 -14.55 13.77 11.77
C HIS A 39 -15.68 14.22 10.84
N LEU A 40 -16.90 14.39 11.35
CA LEU A 40 -18.06 14.85 10.60
C LEU A 40 -17.78 16.19 9.91
N PHE A 41 -17.13 17.12 10.63
CA PHE A 41 -16.81 18.45 10.10
C PHE A 41 -15.50 18.51 9.30
N SER A 42 -14.69 17.44 9.26
CA SER A 42 -13.51 17.35 8.40
C SER A 42 -13.85 17.34 6.89
N ASN A 43 -15.12 17.06 6.56
CA ASN A 43 -15.66 16.97 5.20
C ASN A 43 -14.88 16.00 4.30
N SER A 44 -14.45 14.87 4.86
CA SER A 44 -13.68 13.86 4.15
C SER A 44 -14.34 13.44 2.83
N SER A 45 -13.57 13.46 1.73
CA SER A 45 -14.02 13.00 0.41
C SER A 45 -14.42 11.53 0.39
N LEU A 46 -13.86 10.70 1.30
CA LEU A 46 -14.21 9.28 1.45
C LEU A 46 -15.41 9.05 2.37
N HIS A 47 -15.96 10.11 2.96
CA HIS A 47 -17.13 10.04 3.83
C HIS A 47 -18.08 11.21 3.55
N ALA A 48 -18.47 11.36 2.28
CA ALA A 48 -19.28 12.48 1.84
C ALA A 48 -20.67 12.52 2.51
N GLY A 49 -21.21 11.35 2.90
CA GLY A 49 -22.47 11.22 3.62
C GLY A 49 -22.35 11.33 5.15
N ALA A 50 -21.20 11.74 5.69
CA ALA A 50 -20.95 11.77 7.14
C ALA A 50 -22.05 12.50 7.94
N LEU A 51 -22.46 13.70 7.48
CA LEU A 51 -23.51 14.50 8.12
C LEU A 51 -24.94 14.09 7.73
N ALA A 52 -25.11 13.21 6.74
CA ALA A 52 -26.43 12.77 6.30
C ALA A 52 -27.05 11.78 7.31
N PRO A 53 -28.39 11.80 7.48
CA PRO A 53 -29.08 10.83 8.34
C PRO A 53 -29.21 9.44 7.69
N GLU A 54 -29.01 9.32 6.38
CA GLU A 54 -28.89 8.04 5.68
C GLU A 54 -27.47 7.47 5.80
N PRO A 55 -27.31 6.13 5.86
CA PRO A 55 -25.99 5.51 5.80
C PRO A 55 -25.25 5.78 4.48
N ASP A 56 -23.98 6.16 4.57
CA ASP A 56 -22.98 6.18 3.49
C ASP A 56 -22.39 4.77 3.32
N ALA A 57 -23.02 3.97 2.46
CA ALA A 57 -22.60 2.59 2.20
C ALA A 57 -21.18 2.50 1.61
N ALA A 58 -20.73 3.52 0.86
CA ALA A 58 -19.40 3.53 0.27
C ALA A 58 -18.32 3.73 1.35
N ALA A 59 -18.54 4.67 2.28
CA ALA A 59 -17.66 4.89 3.42
C ALA A 59 -17.61 3.66 4.33
N PHE A 60 -18.76 3.06 4.64
CA PHE A 60 -18.83 1.83 5.44
C PHE A 60 -18.05 0.69 4.77
N ALA A 61 -18.30 0.42 3.49
CA ALA A 61 -17.62 -0.66 2.75
C ALA A 61 -16.11 -0.41 2.64
N TYR A 62 -15.69 0.84 2.43
CA TYR A 62 -14.27 1.23 2.40
C TYR A 62 -13.58 0.93 3.73
N SER A 63 -14.22 1.29 4.84
CA SER A 63 -13.70 1.07 6.19
C SER A 63 -13.73 -0.41 6.57
N ALA A 64 -14.85 -1.11 6.34
CA ALA A 64 -14.99 -2.53 6.63
C ALA A 64 -13.97 -3.39 5.89
N ALA A 65 -13.65 -3.06 4.63
CA ALA A 65 -12.60 -3.76 3.88
C ALA A 65 -11.20 -3.63 4.53
N ARG A 66 -10.95 -2.55 5.28
CA ARG A 66 -9.67 -2.23 5.95
C ARG A 66 -9.64 -2.61 7.42
N LEU A 67 -10.66 -3.30 7.88
CA LEU A 67 -10.77 -3.84 9.22
C LEU A 67 -10.98 -5.37 9.14
N PRO A 68 -10.67 -6.14 10.20
CA PRO A 68 -10.84 -7.58 10.17
C PRO A 68 -12.33 -7.96 10.22
N PRO A 69 -12.72 -9.14 9.69
CA PRO A 69 -14.12 -9.59 9.68
C PRO A 69 -14.73 -9.75 11.07
N ASN A 70 -13.89 -9.83 12.12
CA ASN A 70 -14.31 -9.92 13.51
C ASN A 70 -14.73 -8.57 14.13
N MET A 71 -14.69 -7.46 13.39
CA MET A 71 -15.13 -6.15 13.91
C MET A 71 -16.51 -6.13 14.58
N PRO A 72 -17.52 -6.90 14.11
CA PRO A 72 -18.80 -6.97 14.80
C PRO A 72 -18.73 -7.48 16.25
N GLN A 73 -17.64 -8.12 16.67
CA GLN A 73 -17.38 -8.54 18.05
C GLN A 73 -16.39 -7.64 18.79
N VAL A 74 -15.67 -6.76 18.08
CA VAL A 74 -14.68 -5.87 18.69
C VAL A 74 -15.36 -4.74 19.43
N GLU A 75 -14.83 -4.40 20.60
CA GLU A 75 -15.22 -3.25 21.44
C GLU A 75 -14.01 -2.36 21.74
N ARG A 76 -12.80 -2.93 21.67
CA ARG A 76 -11.57 -2.26 22.05
C ARG A 76 -10.47 -2.49 21.04
N LEU A 77 -9.83 -1.41 20.60
CA LEU A 77 -8.63 -1.43 19.78
C LEU A 77 -7.44 -0.93 20.60
N VAL A 78 -6.36 -1.70 20.64
CA VAL A 78 -5.12 -1.33 21.33
C VAL A 78 -3.99 -1.25 20.32
N LEU A 79 -3.40 -0.07 20.16
CA LEU A 79 -2.36 0.24 19.20
C LEU A 79 -0.99 0.19 19.90
N GLY A 80 -0.03 -0.49 19.29
CA GLY A 80 1.35 -0.57 19.78
C GLY A 80 2.33 -0.90 18.66
N GLN A 81 3.63 -0.69 18.90
CA GLN A 81 4.69 -0.92 17.92
C GLN A 81 5.34 -2.31 18.09
N SER A 82 5.11 -3.01 19.20
CA SER A 82 5.80 -4.26 19.50
C SER A 82 5.08 -5.16 20.52
N LEU A 83 5.38 -6.47 20.47
CA LEU A 83 4.87 -7.44 21.44
C LEU A 83 5.28 -7.11 22.89
N GLU A 84 6.46 -6.53 23.09
CA GLU A 84 6.96 -6.13 24.41
C GLU A 84 6.10 -5.03 25.04
N GLN A 85 5.68 -4.03 24.24
CA GLN A 85 4.78 -2.98 24.72
C GLN A 85 3.41 -3.54 25.11
N PHE A 86 2.85 -4.42 24.27
CA PHE A 86 1.60 -5.10 24.60
C PHE A 86 1.72 -5.92 25.89
N SER A 87 2.81 -6.67 26.06
CA SER A 87 3.08 -7.44 27.28
C SER A 87 3.20 -6.55 28.51
N ARG A 88 3.91 -5.42 28.44
CA ARG A 88 3.98 -4.41 29.52
C ARG A 88 2.63 -3.82 29.87
N ALA A 89 1.72 -3.71 28.90
CA ALA A 89 0.34 -3.28 29.11
C ALA A 89 -0.58 -4.40 29.65
N GLY A 90 -0.04 -5.59 29.94
CA GLY A 90 -0.79 -6.73 30.45
C GLY A 90 -1.56 -7.51 29.37
N LEU A 91 -1.22 -7.34 28.10
CA LEU A 91 -1.91 -7.97 26.98
C LEU A 91 -1.04 -9.07 26.36
N PRO A 92 -1.42 -10.36 26.44
CA PRO A 92 -0.66 -11.49 25.91
C PRO A 92 -0.84 -11.63 24.39
N VAL A 93 -0.62 -10.55 23.64
CA VAL A 93 -0.87 -10.46 22.19
C VAL A 93 -0.11 -11.53 21.39
N ALA A 94 0.98 -12.07 21.91
CA ALA A 94 1.72 -13.17 21.28
C ALA A 94 0.89 -14.46 21.11
N SER A 95 -0.10 -14.72 21.97
CA SER A 95 -0.97 -15.90 21.89
C SER A 95 -2.31 -15.65 21.18
N TRP A 96 -2.61 -14.38 20.84
CA TRP A 96 -3.86 -14.00 20.19
C TRP A 96 -3.91 -14.45 18.73
N GLN A 97 -5.13 -14.67 18.23
CA GLN A 97 -5.38 -15.10 16.86
C GLN A 97 -4.91 -14.03 15.87
N ILE A 98 -4.11 -14.41 14.88
CA ILE A 98 -3.76 -13.52 13.77
C ILE A 98 -4.98 -13.36 12.87
N VAL A 99 -5.42 -12.12 12.66
CA VAL A 99 -6.54 -11.78 11.77
C VAL A 99 -6.05 -10.90 10.63
N ARG A 100 -6.75 -10.92 9.49
CA ARG A 100 -6.36 -10.21 8.28
C ARG A 100 -7.51 -9.34 7.76
N THR A 101 -7.14 -8.28 7.04
CA THR A 101 -8.05 -7.37 6.34
C THR A 101 -8.13 -7.75 4.86
N ARG A 102 -9.21 -7.36 4.18
CA ARG A 102 -9.33 -7.54 2.72
C ARG A 102 -8.51 -6.49 1.95
N GLY A 103 -8.49 -5.27 2.45
CA GLY A 103 -7.73 -4.14 1.94
C GLY A 103 -6.81 -3.58 3.02
N ARG A 104 -5.68 -3.00 2.58
CA ARG A 104 -4.62 -2.42 3.43
C ARG A 104 -4.10 -3.40 4.49
N ARG A 105 -2.97 -4.03 4.17
CA ARG A 105 -2.32 -4.99 5.07
C ARG A 105 -1.89 -4.29 6.36
N ARG A 106 -2.22 -4.89 7.49
CA ARG A 106 -1.88 -4.42 8.83
C ARG A 106 -1.70 -5.65 9.72
N PRO A 107 -0.62 -5.74 10.53
CA PRO A 107 -0.50 -6.82 11.49
C PRO A 107 -1.54 -6.62 12.59
N LEU A 108 -2.48 -7.57 12.67
CA LEU A 108 -3.60 -7.54 13.60
C LEU A 108 -3.69 -8.84 14.39
N ARG A 109 -4.08 -8.73 15.66
CA ARG A 109 -4.37 -9.90 16.49
C ARG A 109 -5.62 -9.70 17.33
N TYR A 110 -6.45 -10.72 17.39
CA TYR A 110 -7.73 -10.71 18.09
C TYR A 110 -7.73 -11.71 19.25
N ASP A 111 -8.25 -11.29 20.40
CA ASP A 111 -8.27 -12.09 21.63
C ASP A 111 -9.43 -13.11 21.70
N GLY A 112 -10.39 -13.04 20.76
CA GLY A 112 -11.61 -13.86 20.81
C GLY A 112 -12.72 -13.31 21.72
N ALA A 113 -12.45 -12.23 22.45
CA ALA A 113 -13.29 -11.71 23.54
C ALA A 113 -13.61 -10.20 23.42
N GLY A 114 -13.20 -9.55 22.33
CA GLY A 114 -13.58 -8.18 21.99
C GLY A 114 -12.43 -7.18 21.89
N THR A 115 -11.18 -7.61 22.07
CA THR A 115 -9.99 -6.76 21.92
C THR A 115 -9.21 -7.06 20.65
N LEU A 116 -8.97 -6.03 19.86
CA LEU A 116 -8.11 -6.07 18.68
C LEU A 116 -6.80 -5.34 18.96
N ALA A 117 -5.69 -6.08 18.96
CA ALA A 117 -4.35 -5.51 18.95
C ALA A 117 -3.96 -5.11 17.53
N VAL A 118 -3.50 -3.88 17.39
CA VAL A 118 -3.13 -3.27 16.12
C VAL A 118 -1.67 -2.84 16.17
N PHE A 119 -0.84 -3.44 15.32
CA PHE A 119 0.56 -3.05 15.22
C PHE A 119 0.69 -1.82 14.31
N VAL A 120 1.30 -0.75 14.82
CA VAL A 120 1.54 0.50 14.09
C VAL A 120 3.04 0.68 13.81
N ALA A 121 3.41 0.99 12.57
CA ALA A 121 4.78 1.18 12.13
C ALA A 121 5.19 2.67 12.08
N SER A 122 4.21 3.57 12.01
CA SER A 122 4.43 5.02 11.95
C SER A 122 3.21 5.83 12.39
N ALA A 123 3.35 7.16 12.42
CA ALA A 123 2.23 8.08 12.63
C ALA A 123 1.14 7.96 11.54
N SER A 124 1.50 7.64 10.30
CA SER A 124 0.54 7.46 9.21
C SER A 124 -0.42 6.29 9.44
N ASP A 125 -0.01 5.30 10.24
CA ASP A 125 -0.91 4.22 10.66
C ASP A 125 -2.05 4.70 11.55
N ILE A 126 -1.79 5.68 12.40
CA ILE A 126 -2.78 6.31 13.29
C ILE A 126 -3.71 7.20 12.44
N ASP A 127 -3.11 8.02 11.56
CA ASP A 127 -3.83 8.92 10.65
C ASP A 127 -4.73 8.16 9.66
N ASP A 128 -4.42 6.89 9.38
CA ASP A 128 -5.24 5.99 8.59
C ASP A 128 -6.33 5.30 9.43
N LEU A 129 -5.93 4.66 10.53
CA LEU A 129 -6.84 3.81 11.31
C LEU A 129 -7.92 4.60 12.03
N VAL A 130 -7.60 5.75 12.64
CA VAL A 130 -8.58 6.52 13.42
C VAL A 130 -9.76 6.96 12.55
N PRO A 131 -9.57 7.59 11.37
CA PRO A 131 -10.69 7.90 10.49
C PRO A 131 -11.47 6.68 10.00
N ILE A 132 -10.78 5.57 9.68
CA ILE A 132 -11.45 4.31 9.27
C ILE A 132 -12.41 3.82 10.35
N VAL A 133 -11.94 3.76 11.60
CA VAL A 133 -12.73 3.27 12.75
C VAL A 133 -13.86 4.24 13.09
N THR A 134 -13.60 5.55 13.04
CA THR A 134 -14.64 6.56 13.27
C THR A 134 -15.73 6.49 12.21
N ALA A 135 -15.38 6.39 10.92
CA ALA A 135 -16.36 6.24 9.84
C ALA A 135 -17.15 4.92 9.98
N TYR A 136 -16.49 3.81 10.32
CA TYR A 136 -17.14 2.52 10.56
C TYR A 136 -18.20 2.62 11.67
N GLN A 137 -17.87 3.26 12.80
CA GLN A 137 -18.80 3.43 13.91
C GLN A 137 -19.98 4.34 13.57
N ILE A 138 -19.73 5.50 12.93
CA ILE A 138 -20.80 6.42 12.52
C ILE A 138 -21.80 5.70 11.63
N GLU A 139 -21.31 5.00 10.61
CA GLU A 139 -22.15 4.34 9.62
C GLU A 139 -22.86 3.10 10.18
N TRP A 140 -22.19 2.33 11.05
CA TRP A 140 -22.87 1.28 11.84
C TRP A 140 -24.06 1.85 12.61
N ASN A 141 -23.85 2.97 13.30
CA ASN A 141 -24.86 3.56 14.17
C ASN A 141 -26.04 4.14 13.37
N LYS A 142 -25.81 4.70 12.19
CA LYS A 142 -26.89 5.09 11.27
C LYS A 142 -27.71 3.89 10.81
N VAL A 143 -27.06 2.78 10.43
CA VAL A 143 -27.75 1.54 10.04
C VAL A 143 -28.56 1.00 11.22
N HIS A 144 -27.98 0.93 12.41
CA HIS A 144 -28.67 0.51 13.64
C HIS A 144 -29.94 1.33 13.89
N GLU A 145 -29.85 2.66 13.83
CA GLU A 145 -30.99 3.56 14.05
C GLU A 145 -32.09 3.39 12.99
N ARG A 146 -31.72 3.13 11.72
CA ARG A 146 -32.68 2.86 10.64
C ARG A 146 -33.39 1.51 10.84
N LEU A 147 -32.67 0.45 11.18
CA LEU A 147 -33.25 -0.86 11.47
C LEU A 147 -34.19 -0.82 12.68
N ALA A 148 -33.80 -0.11 13.74
CA ALA A 148 -34.65 0.10 14.91
C ALA A 148 -35.97 0.82 14.56
N ARG A 149 -35.93 1.82 13.65
CA ARG A 149 -37.12 2.51 13.15
C ARG A 149 -37.98 1.65 12.23
N ALA A 150 -37.36 0.80 11.41
CA ALA A 150 -38.07 -0.12 10.53
C ALA A 150 -38.80 -1.23 11.31
N GLY A 151 -38.36 -1.55 12.53
CA GLY A 151 -38.98 -2.53 13.40
C GLY A 151 -38.76 -3.99 12.98
N ALA A 152 -38.02 -4.22 11.89
CA ALA A 152 -37.64 -5.54 11.40
C ALA A 152 -36.26 -5.49 10.75
N VAL A 153 -35.52 -6.60 10.84
CA VAL A 153 -34.26 -6.78 10.13
C VAL A 153 -34.57 -7.40 8.77
N PRO A 154 -34.27 -6.74 7.64
CA PRO A 154 -34.48 -7.30 6.31
C PRO A 154 -33.55 -8.49 6.07
N ASP A 155 -33.93 -9.38 5.15
CA ASP A 155 -32.99 -10.40 4.67
C ASP A 155 -31.85 -9.71 3.91
N GLY A 156 -30.62 -9.89 4.38
CA GLY A 156 -29.43 -9.30 3.77
C GLY A 156 -29.14 -9.81 2.37
N ALA A 157 -29.74 -10.94 1.96
CA ALA A 157 -29.68 -11.45 0.59
C ALA A 157 -30.59 -10.68 -0.39
N ASP A 158 -31.59 -9.94 0.11
CA ASP A 158 -32.49 -9.12 -0.71
C ASP A 158 -32.07 -7.64 -0.66
N PRO A 159 -31.29 -7.14 -1.65
CA PRO A 159 -30.84 -5.77 -1.65
C PRO A 159 -31.99 -4.75 -1.79
N VAL A 160 -33.16 -5.15 -2.28
CA VAL A 160 -34.34 -4.27 -2.37
C VAL A 160 -34.94 -4.06 -0.99
N ALA A 161 -35.11 -5.13 -0.22
CA ALA A 161 -35.59 -5.04 1.17
C ALA A 161 -34.62 -4.23 2.05
N VAL A 162 -33.32 -4.46 1.90
CA VAL A 162 -32.28 -3.69 2.63
C VAL A 162 -32.32 -2.21 2.25
N ALA A 163 -32.40 -1.90 0.95
CA ALA A 163 -32.49 -0.52 0.48
C ALA A 163 -33.72 0.22 1.06
N ALA A 164 -34.87 -0.44 1.06
CA ALA A 164 -36.11 0.10 1.62
C ALA A 164 -36.02 0.35 3.13
N ALA A 165 -35.46 -0.60 3.90
CA ALA A 165 -35.33 -0.48 5.36
C ALA A 165 -34.35 0.62 5.78
N LEU A 166 -33.28 0.85 5.00
CA LEU A 166 -32.24 1.81 5.32
C LEU A 166 -32.44 3.19 4.69
N GLY A 167 -33.33 3.30 3.70
CA GLY A 167 -33.53 4.55 2.95
C GLY A 167 -32.37 4.87 2.00
N ILE A 168 -31.72 3.85 1.44
CA ILE A 168 -30.57 3.97 0.54
C ILE A 168 -30.91 3.38 -0.84
N THR A 169 -30.01 3.50 -1.81
CA THR A 169 -30.20 2.86 -3.13
C THR A 169 -29.95 1.36 -3.08
N VAL A 170 -30.46 0.61 -4.07
CA VAL A 170 -30.18 -0.84 -4.20
C VAL A 170 -28.69 -1.12 -4.42
N ASP A 171 -27.98 -0.22 -5.12
CA ASP A 171 -26.53 -0.36 -5.32
C ASP A 171 -25.73 -0.08 -4.04
N ASP A 172 -26.19 0.86 -3.21
CA ASP A 172 -25.63 1.08 -1.88
C ASP A 172 -25.89 -0.12 -0.96
N ALA A 173 -27.10 -0.71 -1.01
CA ALA A 173 -27.41 -1.93 -0.27
C ALA A 173 -26.49 -3.10 -0.66
N ARG A 174 -26.20 -3.26 -1.96
CA ARG A 174 -25.21 -4.25 -2.45
C ARG A 174 -23.80 -3.95 -1.94
N SER A 175 -23.41 -2.68 -1.91
CA SER A 175 -22.09 -2.26 -1.42
C SER A 175 -21.94 -2.49 0.08
N LEU A 176 -22.97 -2.20 0.86
CA LEU A 176 -23.05 -2.49 2.29
C LEU A 176 -22.94 -3.99 2.55
N ALA A 177 -23.72 -4.80 1.83
CA ALA A 177 -23.67 -6.27 1.91
C ALA A 177 -22.26 -6.81 1.62
N ALA A 178 -21.60 -6.30 0.57
CA ALA A 178 -20.23 -6.69 0.23
C ALA A 178 -19.20 -6.34 1.33
N GLY A 179 -19.44 -5.24 2.06
CA GLY A 179 -18.63 -4.83 3.22
C GLY A 179 -18.85 -5.71 4.46
N LEU A 180 -20.08 -6.18 4.69
CA LEU A 180 -20.43 -7.08 5.81
C LEU A 180 -19.98 -8.52 5.59
N GLY A 181 -19.82 -8.95 4.33
CA GLY A 181 -19.58 -10.35 3.99
C GLY A 181 -20.89 -11.14 4.06
N ASP A 182 -21.19 -11.73 5.21
CA ASP A 182 -22.52 -12.29 5.48
C ASP A 182 -23.46 -11.15 5.86
N ALA A 183 -24.18 -10.63 4.86
CA ALA A 183 -25.05 -9.48 5.01
C ALA A 183 -26.20 -9.74 6.01
N THR A 184 -26.77 -10.94 6.02
CA THR A 184 -27.90 -11.28 6.89
C THR A 184 -27.45 -11.34 8.35
N ALA A 185 -26.34 -12.04 8.65
CA ALA A 185 -25.77 -12.07 9.99
C ALA A 185 -25.24 -10.70 10.43
N GLY A 186 -24.64 -9.94 9.51
CA GLY A 186 -24.13 -8.60 9.74
C GLY A 186 -25.23 -7.62 10.14
N LEU A 187 -26.33 -7.57 9.38
CA LEU A 187 -27.49 -6.71 9.68
C LEU A 187 -28.16 -7.10 10.99
N ALA A 188 -28.29 -8.40 11.28
CA ALA A 188 -28.81 -8.85 12.57
C ALA A 188 -27.93 -8.37 13.74
N THR A 189 -26.61 -8.41 13.58
CA THR A 189 -25.67 -7.91 14.60
C THR A 189 -25.78 -6.40 14.78
N ILE A 190 -25.89 -5.64 13.68
CA ILE A 190 -26.08 -4.19 13.71
C ILE A 190 -27.42 -3.85 14.39
N ALA A 191 -28.50 -4.55 14.07
CA ALA A 191 -29.80 -4.32 14.70
C ALA A 191 -29.77 -4.57 16.22
N ALA A 192 -29.01 -5.58 16.66
CA ALA A 192 -28.97 -5.97 18.07
C ALA A 192 -28.27 -4.94 18.98
N ARG A 193 -27.31 -4.16 18.47
CA ARG A 193 -26.55 -3.21 19.29
C ARG A 193 -26.02 -2.00 18.53
N ARG A 194 -25.95 -0.87 19.24
CA ARG A 194 -25.15 0.29 18.83
C ARG A 194 -23.66 -0.05 18.92
N CYS A 195 -22.86 0.45 17.99
CA CYS A 195 -21.41 0.37 18.02
C CYS A 195 -20.83 1.49 18.88
N ASP A 196 -19.96 1.10 19.82
CA ASP A 196 -19.28 2.00 20.75
C ASP A 196 -17.86 1.48 21.01
N LEU A 197 -16.97 1.76 20.08
CA LEU A 197 -15.58 1.33 20.09
C LEU A 197 -14.73 2.24 20.97
N THR A 198 -13.65 1.66 21.49
CA THR A 198 -12.59 2.38 22.17
C THR A 198 -11.24 2.17 21.49
N ILE A 199 -10.38 3.19 21.53
CA ILE A 199 -9.01 3.14 21.02
C ILE A 199 -8.05 3.53 22.15
N ARG A 200 -6.99 2.74 22.32
CA ARG A 200 -5.87 3.05 23.21
C ARG A 200 -4.55 2.98 22.46
N LEU A 201 -3.77 4.04 22.51
CA LEU A 201 -2.39 4.06 22.01
C LEU A 201 -1.44 3.81 23.17
N LEU A 202 -0.69 2.71 23.14
CA LEU A 202 0.23 2.36 24.24
C LEU A 202 1.45 3.28 24.28
N ASP A 203 2.00 3.57 23.11
CA ASP A 203 3.06 4.53 22.86
C ASP A 203 2.88 4.99 21.40
N GLY A 204 3.32 6.19 21.08
CA GLY A 204 3.29 6.74 19.71
C GLY A 204 4.51 7.59 19.41
N SER A 205 5.57 7.46 20.23
CA SER A 205 6.75 8.29 20.12
C SER A 205 7.56 7.95 18.87
N PHE A 206 8.15 9.00 18.28
CA PHE A 206 9.01 8.87 17.11
C PHE A 206 10.16 7.88 17.33
N ARG A 207 10.71 7.82 18.55
CA ARG A 207 11.79 6.89 18.91
C ARG A 207 11.37 5.43 18.85
N GLU A 208 10.13 5.10 19.21
CA GLU A 208 9.66 3.71 19.10
C GLU A 208 9.49 3.28 17.64
N TYR A 209 9.06 4.18 16.75
CA TYR A 209 9.02 3.90 15.32
C TYR A 209 10.44 3.65 14.76
N GLN A 210 11.42 4.48 15.14
CA GLN A 210 12.83 4.25 14.79
C GLN A 210 13.35 2.92 15.34
N ARG A 211 13.05 2.58 16.60
CA ARG A 211 13.43 1.28 17.20
C ARG A 211 12.80 0.12 16.42
N SER A 212 11.56 0.27 15.98
CA SER A 212 10.87 -0.73 15.17
C SER A 212 11.58 -0.95 13.84
N ALA A 213 11.85 0.12 13.08
CA ALA A 213 12.58 0.02 11.82
C ALA A 213 14.02 -0.51 11.99
N ALA A 214 14.71 -0.16 13.08
CA ALA A 214 16.03 -0.72 13.39
C ALA A 214 15.96 -2.24 13.66
N ARG A 215 14.92 -2.74 14.34
CA ARG A 215 14.70 -4.20 14.51
C ARG A 215 14.40 -4.89 13.18
N TRP A 216 13.62 -4.23 12.32
CA TRP A 216 13.35 -4.70 10.96
C TRP A 216 14.65 -4.86 10.17
N TRP A 217 15.49 -3.82 10.14
CA TRP A 217 16.77 -3.86 9.44
C TRP A 217 17.73 -4.91 10.01
N ARG A 218 17.90 -4.99 11.33
CA ARG A 218 18.74 -6.02 11.97
C ARG A 218 18.32 -7.45 11.63
N ALA A 219 17.01 -7.69 11.45
CA ALA A 219 16.52 -8.99 11.01
C ALA A 219 16.90 -9.28 9.55
N ILE A 220 16.98 -8.26 8.69
CA ILE A 220 17.49 -8.37 7.32
C ILE A 220 18.99 -8.69 7.33
N GLU A 221 19.78 -7.97 8.13
CA GLU A 221 21.21 -8.25 8.31
C GLU A 221 21.46 -9.65 8.87
N GLY A 222 20.66 -10.08 9.86
CA GLY A 222 20.76 -11.43 10.41
C GLY A 222 20.45 -12.51 9.38
N ALA A 223 19.56 -12.24 8.43
CA ALA A 223 19.28 -13.13 7.32
C ALA A 223 20.38 -13.07 6.25
N SER A 224 20.95 -11.90 5.96
CA SER A 224 21.99 -11.69 4.95
C SER A 224 23.16 -10.85 5.51
N PRO A 225 24.12 -11.47 6.22
CA PRO A 225 25.14 -10.72 6.97
C PRO A 225 26.08 -9.86 6.11
N SER A 226 26.21 -10.14 4.82
CA SER A 226 27.02 -9.34 3.90
C SER A 226 26.30 -8.11 3.35
N VAL A 227 24.97 -8.00 3.51
CA VAL A 227 24.17 -6.93 2.86
C VAL A 227 24.66 -5.53 3.20
N GLY A 228 25.02 -5.26 4.46
CA GLY A 228 25.48 -3.95 4.91
C GLY A 228 26.86 -3.56 4.38
N LYS A 229 27.64 -4.52 3.85
CA LYS A 229 29.00 -4.31 3.34
C LYS A 229 29.06 -4.18 1.81
N ARG A 230 27.96 -4.45 1.13
CA ARG A 230 27.88 -4.49 -0.33
C ARG A 230 27.21 -3.21 -0.83
N PRO A 231 27.50 -2.76 -2.06
CA PRO A 231 26.76 -1.66 -2.66
C PRO A 231 25.28 -2.01 -2.85
N VAL A 232 24.39 -1.12 -2.43
CA VAL A 232 22.94 -1.36 -2.44
C VAL A 232 22.21 -0.49 -3.44
N TYR A 233 21.35 -1.12 -4.23
CA TYR A 233 20.22 -0.47 -4.88
C TYR A 233 18.97 -0.69 -4.02
N PHE A 234 18.44 0.38 -3.43
CA PHE A 234 17.20 0.30 -2.68
C PHE A 234 16.01 0.37 -3.62
N VAL A 235 15.05 -0.54 -3.45
CA VAL A 235 13.78 -0.51 -4.17
C VAL A 235 12.62 -0.64 -3.19
N SER A 236 11.62 0.23 -3.32
CA SER A 236 10.31 0.05 -2.71
C SER A 236 9.32 -0.30 -3.81
N SER A 237 8.79 -1.53 -3.81
CA SER A 237 7.88 -2.01 -4.86
C SER A 237 7.05 -3.19 -4.36
N ASN A 238 6.12 -3.72 -5.18
CA ASN A 238 5.45 -4.97 -4.82
C ASN A 238 6.47 -6.13 -4.78
N SER A 239 6.44 -6.97 -3.73
CA SER A 239 7.39 -8.08 -3.56
C SER A 239 7.42 -9.08 -4.72
N HIS A 240 6.33 -9.21 -5.50
CA HIS A 240 6.31 -10.08 -6.66
C HIS A 240 7.00 -9.51 -7.90
N SER A 241 7.12 -8.17 -8.02
CA SER A 241 7.37 -7.57 -9.33
C SER A 241 8.81 -7.82 -9.79
N LEU A 242 9.79 -7.45 -8.96
CA LEU A 242 11.19 -7.71 -9.27
C LEU A 242 11.54 -9.20 -9.19
N ALA A 243 10.94 -9.95 -8.26
CA ALA A 243 11.16 -11.39 -8.16
C ALA A 243 10.72 -12.12 -9.43
N ASN A 244 9.56 -11.77 -9.98
CA ASN A 244 9.08 -12.36 -11.22
C ASN A 244 9.97 -11.98 -12.42
N LEU A 245 10.38 -10.71 -12.52
CA LEU A 245 11.22 -10.23 -13.62
C LEU A 245 12.64 -10.82 -13.60
N LEU A 246 13.27 -10.88 -12.42
CA LEU A 246 14.68 -11.26 -12.27
C LEU A 246 14.86 -12.74 -11.91
N GLY A 247 13.91 -13.34 -11.20
CA GLY A 247 13.94 -14.75 -10.80
C GLY A 247 13.37 -15.66 -11.86
N GLY A 248 12.37 -15.21 -12.63
CA GLY A 248 11.94 -15.90 -13.85
C GLY A 248 11.09 -17.15 -13.67
N TYR A 249 10.56 -17.42 -12.46
CA TYR A 249 9.81 -18.66 -12.16
C TYR A 249 8.69 -18.93 -13.17
N ALA A 250 7.89 -17.89 -13.48
CA ALA A 250 6.75 -18.00 -14.38
C ALA A 250 7.15 -18.40 -15.81
N PHE A 251 8.33 -17.99 -16.26
CA PHE A 251 8.86 -18.39 -17.57
C PHE A 251 9.44 -19.81 -17.54
N ALA A 252 10.20 -20.14 -16.49
CA ALA A 252 10.78 -21.47 -16.32
C ALA A 252 9.71 -22.58 -16.19
N HIS A 253 8.53 -22.24 -15.69
CA HIS A 253 7.40 -23.17 -15.48
C HIS A 253 6.19 -22.83 -16.36
N ALA A 254 6.40 -22.19 -17.52
CA ALA A 254 5.32 -21.75 -18.39
C ALA A 254 4.41 -22.91 -18.84
N ASP A 255 4.98 -24.09 -19.13
CA ASP A 255 4.22 -25.27 -19.55
C ASP A 255 3.31 -25.80 -18.43
N GLU A 256 3.79 -25.77 -17.18
CA GLU A 256 3.02 -26.17 -16.01
C GLU A 256 1.88 -25.18 -15.73
N LEU A 257 2.17 -23.87 -15.79
CA LEU A 257 1.15 -22.83 -15.68
C LEU A 257 0.11 -22.95 -16.80
N ALA A 258 0.54 -23.34 -18.00
CA ALA A 258 -0.37 -23.55 -19.12
C ALA A 258 -1.25 -24.78 -18.94
N ALA A 259 -0.69 -25.89 -18.45
CA ALA A 259 -1.46 -27.09 -18.12
C ALA A 259 -2.52 -26.79 -17.05
N PHE A 260 -2.15 -26.09 -15.98
CA PHE A 260 -3.08 -25.62 -14.95
C PHE A 260 -4.20 -24.75 -15.53
N THR A 261 -3.83 -23.78 -16.37
CA THR A 261 -4.80 -22.84 -16.94
C THR A 261 -5.78 -23.52 -17.88
N ARG A 262 -5.34 -24.53 -18.65
CA ARG A 262 -6.23 -25.33 -19.50
C ARG A 262 -7.18 -26.21 -18.69
N ALA A 263 -6.72 -26.74 -17.55
CA ALA A 263 -7.52 -27.60 -16.69
C ALA A 263 -8.60 -26.80 -15.91
N GLU A 264 -8.20 -25.71 -15.25
CA GLU A 264 -9.09 -24.95 -14.35
C GLU A 264 -9.79 -23.78 -15.04
N ASN A 265 -9.29 -23.35 -16.20
CA ASN A 265 -9.77 -22.20 -16.97
C ASN A 265 -10.13 -20.97 -16.12
N PRO A 266 -9.20 -20.48 -15.27
CA PRO A 266 -9.46 -19.37 -14.37
C PRO A 266 -9.92 -18.15 -15.19
N GLU A 267 -11.09 -17.62 -14.86
CA GLU A 267 -11.71 -16.47 -15.53
C GLU A 267 -11.91 -16.61 -17.05
N GLY A 268 -11.87 -17.83 -17.60
CA GLY A 268 -12.01 -18.06 -19.04
C GLY A 268 -10.74 -17.78 -19.85
N LEU A 269 -9.56 -17.73 -19.23
CA LEU A 269 -8.31 -17.29 -19.86
C LEU A 269 -7.59 -18.35 -20.71
N ALA A 270 -8.06 -19.61 -20.77
CA ALA A 270 -7.36 -20.67 -21.51
C ALA A 270 -7.16 -20.34 -23.00
N ALA A 271 -8.19 -19.81 -23.68
CA ALA A 271 -8.10 -19.44 -25.09
C ALA A 271 -7.14 -18.26 -25.33
N ALA A 272 -7.11 -17.29 -24.41
CA ALA A 272 -6.19 -16.15 -24.48
C ALA A 272 -4.73 -16.60 -24.27
N LEU A 273 -4.51 -17.59 -23.40
CA LEU A 273 -3.21 -18.20 -23.18
C LEU A 273 -2.69 -18.92 -24.43
N ASP A 274 -3.50 -19.77 -25.06
CA ASP A 274 -3.06 -20.50 -26.25
C ASP A 274 -2.68 -19.53 -27.38
N GLY A 275 -3.48 -18.48 -27.59
CA GLY A 275 -3.17 -17.45 -28.60
C GLY A 275 -1.90 -16.65 -28.30
N THR A 276 -1.60 -16.36 -27.03
CA THR A 276 -0.39 -15.59 -26.64
C THR A 276 0.87 -16.44 -26.58
N LEU A 277 0.79 -17.73 -26.23
CA LEU A 277 1.93 -18.65 -26.28
C LEU A 277 2.41 -18.90 -27.71
N THR A 278 1.49 -18.89 -28.69
CA THR A 278 1.81 -19.03 -30.12
C THR A 278 2.15 -17.69 -30.81
N GLY A 279 1.87 -16.57 -30.14
CA GLY A 279 2.09 -15.22 -30.68
C GLY A 279 3.50 -14.69 -30.41
N GLY A 280 3.91 -13.66 -31.16
CA GLY A 280 5.21 -12.99 -30.99
C GLY A 280 5.23 -11.84 -29.98
N ASP A 281 4.22 -11.72 -29.12
CA ASP A 281 4.16 -10.61 -28.14
C ASP A 281 4.63 -11.03 -26.75
N ASP A 282 5.92 -10.81 -26.48
CA ASP A 282 6.54 -11.13 -25.20
C ASP A 282 5.89 -10.38 -24.02
N GLY A 283 5.35 -9.18 -24.25
CA GLY A 283 4.72 -8.37 -23.21
C GLY A 283 3.42 -8.97 -22.68
N ALA A 284 2.51 -9.31 -23.58
CA ALA A 284 1.24 -9.94 -23.29
C ALA A 284 1.45 -11.33 -22.69
N ARG A 285 2.39 -12.11 -23.24
CA ARG A 285 2.77 -13.43 -22.72
C ARG A 285 3.22 -13.32 -21.26
N ALA A 286 4.17 -12.43 -20.97
CA ALA A 286 4.71 -12.26 -19.63
C ALA A 286 3.64 -11.82 -18.62
N ASN A 287 2.85 -10.80 -18.96
CA ASN A 287 1.80 -10.29 -18.08
C ASN A 287 0.75 -11.36 -17.78
N LEU A 288 0.41 -12.19 -18.76
CA LEU A 288 -0.50 -13.32 -18.58
C LEU A 288 0.11 -14.40 -17.67
N LEU A 289 1.37 -14.80 -17.91
CA LEU A 289 2.05 -15.77 -17.05
C LEU A 289 2.11 -15.32 -15.60
N TYR A 290 2.39 -14.04 -15.34
CA TYR A 290 2.39 -13.48 -13.99
C TYR A 290 1.00 -13.47 -13.35
N TYR A 291 -0.04 -13.20 -14.14
CA TYR A 291 -1.43 -13.23 -13.67
C TYR A 291 -1.83 -14.65 -13.28
N LEU A 292 -1.51 -15.62 -14.14
CA LEU A 292 -1.81 -17.03 -13.94
C LEU A 292 -0.99 -17.62 -12.78
N LEU A 293 0.27 -17.21 -12.61
CA LEU A 293 1.08 -17.61 -11.44
C LEU A 293 0.37 -17.24 -10.14
N ARG A 294 -0.25 -16.06 -10.06
CA ARG A 294 -1.03 -15.69 -8.86
C ARG A 294 -2.17 -16.67 -8.61
N ALA A 295 -2.96 -17.01 -9.63
CA ALA A 295 -4.05 -17.97 -9.51
C ALA A 295 -3.54 -19.38 -9.12
N TYR A 296 -2.45 -19.81 -9.77
CA TYR A 296 -1.77 -21.09 -9.50
C TYR A 296 -1.33 -21.22 -8.03
N LEU A 297 -0.85 -20.14 -7.42
CA LEU A 297 -0.42 -20.12 -6.01
C LEU A 297 -1.57 -20.05 -5.00
N HIS A 298 -2.81 -19.75 -5.41
CA HIS A 298 -3.95 -19.54 -4.50
C HIS A 298 -4.81 -20.79 -4.26
N ASP A 299 -4.52 -21.92 -4.90
CA ASP A 299 -5.20 -23.20 -4.62
C ASP A 299 -4.91 -23.68 -3.18
N PRO A 300 -5.90 -23.70 -2.26
CA PRO A 300 -5.67 -24.02 -0.85
C PRO A 300 -5.03 -25.38 -0.59
N ALA A 301 -5.26 -26.37 -1.46
CA ALA A 301 -4.75 -27.72 -1.28
C ALA A 301 -3.25 -27.83 -1.58
N THR A 302 -2.74 -27.00 -2.51
CA THR A 302 -1.38 -27.11 -3.06
C THR A 302 -0.52 -25.87 -2.80
N SER A 303 -1.11 -24.76 -2.34
CA SER A 303 -0.48 -23.44 -2.18
C SER A 303 0.84 -23.51 -1.41
N ALA A 304 0.88 -24.21 -0.27
CA ALA A 304 2.10 -24.28 0.56
C ALA A 304 3.29 -24.90 -0.19
N ASN A 305 3.05 -25.97 -0.96
CA ASN A 305 4.10 -26.63 -1.75
C ASN A 305 4.54 -25.74 -2.92
N ARG A 306 3.58 -25.20 -3.68
CA ARG A 306 3.88 -24.32 -4.82
C ARG A 306 4.64 -23.05 -4.41
N VAL A 307 4.27 -22.44 -3.29
CA VAL A 307 5.00 -21.30 -2.72
C VAL A 307 6.42 -21.69 -2.33
N ALA A 308 6.64 -22.86 -1.75
CA ALA A 308 7.97 -23.35 -1.42
C ALA A 308 8.82 -23.60 -2.68
N GLN A 309 8.22 -24.09 -3.78
CA GLN A 309 8.90 -24.26 -5.07
C GLN A 309 9.34 -22.92 -5.67
N VAL A 310 8.46 -21.91 -5.67
CA VAL A 310 8.81 -20.54 -6.09
C VAL A 310 9.97 -20.01 -5.26
N GLN A 311 9.91 -20.14 -3.92
CA GLN A 311 10.98 -19.69 -3.04
C GLN A 311 12.30 -20.42 -3.26
N ALA A 312 12.27 -21.72 -3.56
CA ALA A 312 13.47 -22.50 -3.88
C ALA A 312 14.08 -22.06 -5.21
N HIS A 313 13.27 -21.81 -6.23
CA HIS A 313 13.72 -21.29 -7.52
C HIS A 313 14.32 -19.89 -7.39
N ASP A 314 13.63 -19.00 -6.69
CA ASP A 314 14.10 -17.65 -6.37
C ASP A 314 15.46 -17.69 -5.64
N ALA A 315 15.60 -18.54 -4.63
CA ALA A 315 16.85 -18.71 -3.90
C ALA A 315 17.99 -19.19 -4.82
N ALA A 316 17.71 -20.10 -5.74
CA ALA A 316 18.67 -20.56 -6.74
C ALA A 316 19.00 -19.49 -7.81
N CYS A 317 18.18 -18.43 -7.93
CA CYS A 317 18.45 -17.23 -8.72
C CYS A 317 19.06 -16.08 -7.89
N GLY A 318 19.48 -16.33 -6.64
CA GLY A 318 20.05 -15.29 -5.77
C GLY A 318 19.03 -14.33 -5.16
N ILE A 319 17.74 -14.71 -5.14
CA ILE A 319 16.66 -13.93 -4.55
C ILE A 319 16.26 -14.56 -3.22
N ARG A 320 16.41 -13.81 -2.13
CA ARG A 320 16.03 -14.25 -0.80
C ARG A 320 14.93 -13.38 -0.23
N THR A 321 13.75 -13.97 -0.01
CA THR A 321 12.60 -13.30 0.60
C THR A 321 12.59 -13.46 2.12
N ILE A 322 12.31 -12.37 2.83
CA ILE A 322 12.19 -12.28 4.29
C ILE A 322 10.81 -11.68 4.58
N ALA A 323 9.81 -12.54 4.82
CA ALA A 323 8.39 -12.14 4.80
C ALA A 323 7.99 -11.12 5.88
N SER A 324 8.60 -11.16 7.07
CA SER A 324 8.29 -10.21 8.16
C SER A 324 9.53 -9.96 9.04
N PRO A 325 10.54 -9.25 8.52
CA PRO A 325 11.77 -8.97 9.27
C PRO A 325 11.44 -8.24 10.56
N GLY A 326 11.97 -8.72 11.69
CA GLY A 326 11.69 -8.13 13.01
C GLY A 326 10.21 -8.21 13.43
N ARG A 327 9.41 -9.08 12.81
CA ARG A 327 7.95 -9.21 12.98
C ARG A 327 7.16 -7.95 12.57
N ILE A 328 7.73 -7.17 11.66
CA ILE A 328 7.06 -6.02 11.03
C ILE A 328 6.58 -6.48 9.65
N ASP A 329 5.33 -6.15 9.30
CA ASP A 329 4.66 -6.58 8.07
C ASP A 329 5.10 -5.75 6.85
N VAL A 330 6.41 -5.67 6.68
CA VAL A 330 7.10 -5.06 5.54
C VAL A 330 8.11 -6.10 5.06
N THR A 331 7.68 -6.93 4.11
CA THR A 331 8.55 -7.96 3.50
C THR A 331 9.77 -7.30 2.86
N ALA A 332 10.94 -7.92 3.02
CA ALA A 332 12.16 -7.52 2.34
C ALA A 332 12.68 -8.66 1.46
N GLN A 333 13.35 -8.31 0.37
CA GLN A 333 13.99 -9.22 -0.56
C GLN A 333 15.41 -8.73 -0.83
N ILE A 334 16.37 -9.65 -0.75
CA ILE A 334 17.75 -9.41 -1.16
C ILE A 334 17.95 -10.12 -2.48
N ILE A 335 18.35 -9.38 -3.51
CA ILE A 335 18.60 -9.90 -4.86
C ILE A 335 20.07 -9.67 -5.18
N GLU A 336 20.83 -10.75 -5.28
CA GLU A 336 22.25 -10.72 -5.58
C GLU A 336 22.48 -10.72 -7.10
N LEU A 337 22.96 -9.61 -7.66
CA LEU A 337 23.06 -9.44 -9.11
C LEU A 337 23.96 -10.50 -9.77
N SER A 338 25.05 -10.89 -9.10
CA SER A 338 25.99 -11.92 -9.55
C SER A 338 25.44 -13.35 -9.56
N LYS A 339 24.28 -13.59 -8.96
CA LYS A 339 23.65 -14.92 -8.90
C LYS A 339 22.41 -15.06 -9.79
N LEU A 340 22.03 -14.00 -10.50
CA LEU A 340 20.88 -14.04 -11.40
C LEU A 340 21.12 -15.05 -12.53
N ARG A 341 20.12 -15.92 -12.74
CA ARG A 341 20.12 -16.86 -13.87
C ARG A 341 19.55 -16.18 -15.11
N LEU A 342 20.45 -15.65 -15.95
CA LEU A 342 20.09 -14.82 -17.11
C LEU A 342 19.11 -15.50 -18.09
N ALA A 343 19.18 -16.84 -18.19
CA ALA A 343 18.28 -17.61 -19.05
C ALA A 343 16.83 -17.61 -18.56
N ASP A 344 16.61 -17.51 -17.25
CA ASP A 344 15.29 -17.58 -16.63
C ASP A 344 14.61 -16.21 -16.58
N MET A 345 15.40 -15.12 -16.53
CA MET A 345 14.91 -13.73 -16.45
C MET A 345 13.87 -13.40 -17.53
N ASP A 346 12.92 -12.52 -17.21
CA ASP A 346 12.02 -11.92 -18.20
C ASP A 346 12.85 -11.31 -19.35
N PRO A 347 12.63 -11.72 -20.62
CA PRO A 347 13.38 -11.21 -21.76
C PRO A 347 13.37 -9.68 -21.86
N ARG A 348 12.28 -9.03 -21.44
CA ARG A 348 12.14 -7.57 -21.47
C ARG A 348 13.01 -6.87 -20.43
N ALA A 349 13.35 -7.55 -19.33
CA ALA A 349 14.24 -7.01 -18.31
C ALA A 349 15.72 -7.04 -18.76
N ARG A 350 16.04 -7.81 -19.80
CA ARG A 350 17.42 -8.00 -20.23
C ARG A 350 17.99 -6.76 -20.93
N VAL A 351 19.23 -6.42 -20.60
CA VAL A 351 19.99 -5.30 -21.19
C VAL A 351 21.30 -5.81 -21.82
N PRO A 352 21.95 -5.07 -22.73
CA PRO A 352 23.24 -5.50 -23.27
C PRO A 352 24.31 -5.64 -22.19
N GLY A 353 25.09 -6.72 -22.19
CA GLY A 353 26.24 -6.92 -21.30
C GLY A 353 25.96 -7.62 -19.96
N LEU A 354 24.77 -8.21 -19.76
CA LEU A 354 24.36 -8.85 -18.49
C LEU A 354 25.33 -9.91 -17.96
N GLU A 355 26.08 -10.58 -18.82
CA GLU A 355 27.08 -11.58 -18.43
C GLU A 355 28.12 -11.01 -17.45
N ARG A 356 28.39 -9.70 -17.49
CA ARG A 356 29.30 -9.02 -16.56
C ARG A 356 28.73 -8.89 -15.14
N LEU A 357 27.42 -9.10 -14.94
CA LEU A 357 26.84 -9.09 -13.59
C LEU A 357 27.41 -10.21 -12.73
N ALA A 358 27.92 -11.30 -13.31
CA ALA A 358 28.54 -12.40 -12.58
C ALA A 358 29.71 -11.94 -11.68
N THR A 359 30.34 -10.81 -11.98
CA THR A 359 31.41 -10.20 -11.17
C THR A 359 30.93 -9.03 -10.30
N SER A 360 29.65 -8.66 -10.37
CA SER A 360 29.08 -7.57 -9.57
C SER A 360 28.98 -7.97 -8.09
N ASP A 361 29.42 -7.06 -7.23
CA ASP A 361 29.20 -7.16 -5.79
C ASP A 361 27.91 -6.47 -5.34
N ALA A 362 27.21 -5.75 -6.21
CA ALA A 362 26.00 -5.02 -5.82
C ALA A 362 24.80 -5.94 -5.55
N VAL A 363 23.91 -5.48 -4.69
CA VAL A 363 22.63 -6.15 -4.37
C VAL A 363 21.46 -5.18 -4.52
N ILE A 364 20.29 -5.71 -4.87
CA ILE A 364 19.03 -4.97 -4.74
C ILE A 364 18.40 -5.35 -3.40
N VAL A 365 18.09 -4.36 -2.58
CA VAL A 365 17.22 -4.52 -1.41
C VAL A 365 15.84 -4.01 -1.79
N ASN A 366 14.94 -4.93 -2.14
CA ASN A 366 13.54 -4.61 -2.44
C ASN A 366 12.68 -4.78 -1.18
N ILE A 367 11.78 -3.84 -0.92
CA ILE A 367 10.82 -3.94 0.19
C ILE A 367 9.39 -3.81 -0.35
N ASP A 368 8.44 -4.54 0.25
CA ASP A 368 7.02 -4.24 0.01
C ASP A 368 6.75 -2.81 0.48
N TYR A 369 6.11 -1.98 -0.34
CA TYR A 369 5.98 -0.57 -0.01
C TYR A 369 5.23 -0.40 1.33
N PRO A 370 5.83 0.31 2.30
CA PRO A 370 5.22 0.57 3.59
C PRO A 370 4.22 1.73 3.49
N LEU A 371 3.36 1.90 4.49
CA LEU A 371 2.39 2.99 4.52
C LEU A 371 3.03 4.28 5.06
N GLY A 372 2.98 5.36 4.29
CA GLY A 372 3.26 6.70 4.78
C GLY A 372 4.65 6.87 5.39
N MET A 373 4.72 7.46 6.59
CA MET A 373 5.97 7.70 7.33
C MET A 373 6.77 6.45 7.68
N ALA A 374 6.20 5.25 7.56
CA ALA A 374 7.00 4.04 7.66
C ALA A 374 8.07 4.00 6.53
N ALA A 375 7.80 4.55 5.35
CA ALA A 375 8.80 4.70 4.27
C ALA A 375 10.06 5.45 4.74
N TYR A 376 9.89 6.58 5.42
CA TYR A 376 10.99 7.34 6.02
C TYR A 376 11.79 6.47 7.00
N HIS A 377 11.10 5.81 7.94
CA HIS A 377 11.76 5.01 8.98
C HIS A 377 12.56 3.83 8.40
N HIS A 378 12.03 3.16 7.38
CA HIS A 378 12.69 1.99 6.77
C HIS A 378 13.90 2.40 5.92
N LEU A 379 13.78 3.45 5.10
CA LEU A 379 14.92 3.95 4.32
C LEU A 379 16.01 4.52 5.22
N ALA A 380 15.65 5.25 6.28
CA ALA A 380 16.62 5.78 7.25
C ALA A 380 17.37 4.65 7.98
N ALA A 381 16.65 3.62 8.46
CA ALA A 381 17.27 2.47 9.13
C ALA A 381 18.19 1.67 8.20
N LEU A 382 17.80 1.52 6.93
CA LEU A 382 18.65 0.89 5.91
C LEU A 382 19.88 1.74 5.61
N ALA A 383 19.73 3.05 5.40
CA ALA A 383 20.83 3.96 5.10
C ALA A 383 21.86 4.03 6.24
N GLU A 384 21.43 3.90 7.50
CA GLU A 384 22.34 3.78 8.65
C GLU A 384 23.13 2.46 8.64
N GLY A 385 22.56 1.39 8.09
CA GLY A 385 23.12 0.05 8.15
C GLY A 385 23.89 -0.42 6.91
N VAL A 386 23.88 0.35 5.82
CA VAL A 386 24.60 0.01 4.58
C VAL A 386 25.77 0.97 4.35
N GLY A 387 26.88 0.45 3.81
CA GLY A 387 28.05 1.26 3.50
C GLY A 387 27.89 2.17 2.27
N GLU A 388 27.10 1.76 1.28
CA GLU A 388 26.93 2.50 0.03
C GLU A 388 25.52 2.28 -0.56
N ILE A 389 24.81 3.36 -0.87
CA ILE A 389 23.58 3.34 -1.67
C ILE A 389 23.88 3.91 -3.06
N ARG A 390 23.74 3.07 -4.10
CA ARG A 390 23.92 3.45 -5.51
C ARG A 390 22.67 4.03 -6.15
N GLY A 391 21.50 3.71 -5.63
CA GLY A 391 20.25 4.29 -6.09
C GLY A 391 19.06 3.92 -5.21
N VAL A 392 18.04 4.78 -5.26
CA VAL A 392 16.78 4.68 -4.53
C VAL A 392 15.66 4.73 -5.57
N TYR A 393 14.92 3.63 -5.72
CA TYR A 393 13.82 3.53 -6.67
C TYR A 393 12.51 3.23 -5.94
N ILE A 394 11.50 4.05 -6.18
CA ILE A 394 10.22 4.00 -5.47
C ILE A 394 9.13 3.81 -6.51
N MET A 395 8.46 2.67 -6.41
CA MET A 395 7.29 2.32 -7.19
C MET A 395 6.07 2.30 -6.27
N GLY A 396 5.08 3.13 -6.57
CA GLY A 396 3.86 3.25 -5.77
C GLY A 396 2.57 3.16 -6.57
N LYS A 397 1.47 2.99 -5.85
CA LYS A 397 0.12 3.25 -6.36
C LYS A 397 -0.22 4.70 -6.07
N ALA A 398 -0.93 5.34 -6.99
CA ALA A 398 -1.44 6.68 -6.78
C ALA A 398 -2.87 6.81 -7.29
N ALA A 399 -3.62 7.68 -6.64
CA ALA A 399 -4.83 8.23 -7.23
C ALA A 399 -4.43 9.29 -8.26
N THR A 400 -5.15 9.35 -9.37
CA THR A 400 -4.89 10.34 -10.42
C THR A 400 -6.06 11.31 -10.58
N LEU A 401 -5.75 12.59 -10.77
CA LEU A 401 -6.73 13.66 -11.02
C LEU A 401 -6.81 14.05 -12.51
N ASN A 402 -5.81 13.68 -13.32
CA ASN A 402 -5.74 14.03 -14.75
C ASN A 402 -5.58 12.82 -15.68
N GLY A 403 -5.30 11.63 -15.15
CA GLY A 403 -5.11 10.39 -15.89
C GLY A 403 -6.28 9.42 -15.74
N ARG A 404 -6.05 8.18 -16.17
CA ARG A 404 -6.96 7.05 -16.05
C ARG A 404 -6.31 5.92 -15.26
N VAL A 405 -7.12 5.06 -14.65
CA VAL A 405 -6.64 3.82 -14.03
C VAL A 405 -5.83 3.03 -15.06
N GLY A 406 -4.60 2.65 -14.68
CA GLY A 406 -3.64 1.99 -15.57
C GLY A 406 -2.61 2.91 -16.22
N ASP A 407 -2.78 4.23 -16.17
CA ASP A 407 -1.72 5.16 -16.57
C ASP A 407 -0.54 5.12 -15.58
N VAL A 408 0.62 5.56 -16.04
CA VAL A 408 1.84 5.66 -15.24
C VAL A 408 2.26 7.13 -15.15
N MET A 409 2.62 7.59 -13.96
CA MET A 409 3.01 8.96 -13.69
C MET A 409 4.42 9.03 -13.09
N ILE A 410 5.28 9.83 -13.70
CA ILE A 410 6.66 10.06 -13.29
C ILE A 410 6.79 11.51 -12.83
N SER A 411 6.96 11.69 -11.51
CA SER A 411 6.95 13.00 -10.89
C SER A 411 8.35 13.62 -10.81
N LYS A 412 8.43 14.94 -10.97
CA LYS A 412 9.65 15.74 -10.72
C LYS A 412 9.52 16.72 -9.55
N VAL A 413 8.28 16.94 -9.11
CA VAL A 413 7.95 17.75 -7.94
C VAL A 413 7.10 16.92 -7.00
N VAL A 414 7.41 16.95 -5.72
CA VAL A 414 6.62 16.26 -4.68
C VAL A 414 6.35 17.25 -3.56
N HIS A 415 5.09 17.52 -3.25
CA HIS A 415 4.71 18.23 -2.03
C HIS A 415 4.36 17.23 -0.94
N ASP A 416 4.99 17.37 0.21
CA ASP A 416 4.83 16.44 1.34
C ASP A 416 4.06 17.09 2.50
N GLU A 417 2.85 16.59 2.79
CA GLU A 417 2.05 17.07 3.91
C GLU A 417 2.65 16.75 5.29
N HIS A 418 3.57 15.78 5.38
CA HIS A 418 4.19 15.44 6.66
C HIS A 418 5.21 16.49 7.12
N SER A 419 6.08 16.93 6.21
CA SER A 419 7.09 17.96 6.46
C SER A 419 6.66 19.37 6.06
N GLY A 420 5.65 19.50 5.19
CA GLY A 420 5.28 20.74 4.50
C GLY A 420 6.25 21.12 3.38
N ASN A 421 7.23 20.27 3.05
CA ASN A 421 8.22 20.58 2.04
C ASN A 421 7.71 20.35 0.62
N THR A 422 8.27 21.09 -0.32
CA THR A 422 8.16 20.79 -1.75
C THR A 422 9.52 20.38 -2.28
N TYR A 423 9.67 19.12 -2.64
CA TYR A 423 10.89 18.56 -3.20
C TYR A 423 10.93 18.72 -4.72
N LEU A 424 12.07 19.19 -5.24
CA LEU A 424 12.40 19.20 -6.66
C LEU A 424 13.45 18.11 -6.91
N ILE A 425 13.15 17.18 -7.81
CA ILE A 425 13.99 16.01 -8.08
C ILE A 425 14.35 15.89 -9.56
N ARG A 426 15.57 15.43 -9.83
CA ARG A 426 15.93 14.87 -11.13
C ARG A 426 15.61 13.38 -11.11
N ASN A 427 14.39 13.05 -11.56
CA ASN A 427 13.95 11.67 -11.66
C ASN A 427 14.79 10.92 -12.71
N ALA A 428 15.37 9.79 -12.31
CA ALA A 428 16.21 8.94 -13.16
C ALA A 428 15.42 8.15 -14.22
N LEU A 429 14.09 8.15 -14.11
CA LEU A 429 13.16 7.51 -15.04
C LEU A 429 12.45 8.56 -15.89
N SER A 430 12.10 8.17 -17.12
CA SER A 430 11.38 8.99 -18.09
C SER A 430 10.26 8.19 -18.75
N ALA A 431 9.39 8.86 -19.50
CA ALA A 431 8.32 8.17 -20.22
C ALA A 431 8.86 7.12 -21.21
N ALA A 432 10.02 7.39 -21.82
CA ALA A 432 10.65 6.48 -22.78
C ALA A 432 11.12 5.15 -22.14
N ASP A 433 11.39 5.15 -20.83
CA ASP A 433 11.81 3.94 -20.12
C ASP A 433 10.66 2.96 -19.84
N VAL A 434 9.41 3.45 -19.92
CA VAL A 434 8.21 2.70 -19.52
C VAL A 434 7.26 2.46 -20.68
N GLN A 435 7.01 3.47 -21.52
CA GLN A 435 6.02 3.43 -22.60
C GLN A 435 6.19 2.23 -23.56
N PRO A 436 7.40 1.75 -23.88
CA PRO A 436 7.57 0.54 -24.69
C PRO A 436 6.93 -0.73 -24.11
N PHE A 437 6.65 -0.75 -22.80
CA PHE A 437 6.02 -1.86 -22.09
C PHE A 437 4.52 -1.62 -21.82
N MET A 438 3.95 -0.53 -22.34
CA MET A 438 2.57 -0.11 -22.13
C MET A 438 1.82 -0.07 -23.47
N ARG A 439 0.81 -0.95 -23.63
CA ARG A 439 -0.07 -1.03 -24.81
C ARG A 439 -1.31 -0.17 -24.66
N HIS A 440 -1.90 -0.11 -23.47
CA HIS A 440 -3.18 0.57 -23.24
C HIS A 440 -3.03 1.82 -22.39
N GLY A 441 -2.15 1.79 -21.38
CA GLY A 441 -1.89 2.92 -20.51
C GLY A 441 -1.00 3.98 -21.17
N THR A 442 -1.18 5.22 -20.76
CA THR A 442 -0.31 6.34 -21.12
C THR A 442 0.73 6.54 -20.03
N VAL A 443 1.97 6.85 -20.41
CA VAL A 443 3.00 7.29 -19.48
C VAL A 443 3.12 8.81 -19.50
N LEU A 444 2.86 9.43 -18.36
CA LEU A 444 2.90 10.87 -18.16
C LEU A 444 4.14 11.23 -17.35
N ASP A 445 5.11 11.91 -17.95
CA ASP A 445 6.28 12.44 -17.26
C ASP A 445 6.09 13.90 -16.82
N ASN A 446 7.06 14.44 -16.08
CA ASN A 446 7.03 15.82 -15.59
C ASN A 446 5.81 16.15 -14.69
N GLN A 447 5.26 15.15 -14.02
CA GLN A 447 4.10 15.31 -13.14
C GLN A 447 4.51 15.92 -11.79
N LYS A 448 3.52 16.39 -11.03
CA LYS A 448 3.68 16.78 -9.62
C LYS A 448 2.87 15.85 -8.74
N ALA A 449 3.50 15.32 -7.69
CA ALA A 449 2.87 14.48 -6.70
C ALA A 449 2.57 15.23 -5.40
N LEU A 450 1.46 14.87 -4.77
CA LEU A 450 1.09 15.25 -3.43
C LEU A 450 1.15 14.00 -2.54
N THR A 451 2.04 14.01 -1.56
CA THR A 451 2.11 13.01 -0.50
C THR A 451 1.11 13.39 0.58
N VAL A 452 0.02 12.64 0.67
CA VAL A 452 -1.04 12.85 1.63
C VAL A 452 -0.83 12.04 2.91
N ARG A 453 -1.31 12.57 4.05
CA ARG A 453 -1.19 11.86 5.33
C ARG A 453 -2.06 10.59 5.41
N SER A 454 -3.23 10.63 4.79
CA SER A 454 -4.23 9.56 4.78
C SER A 454 -5.29 9.85 3.73
N ALA A 455 -5.87 8.80 3.14
CA ALA A 455 -6.93 8.94 2.14
C ALA A 455 -8.22 9.56 2.71
N PHE A 456 -8.49 9.39 4.01
CA PHE A 456 -9.62 10.04 4.69
C PHE A 456 -9.33 11.50 5.05
N LEU A 457 -8.07 11.91 5.12
CA LEU A 457 -7.68 13.25 5.54
C LEU A 457 -7.58 14.17 4.32
N GLN A 458 -8.59 14.10 3.46
CA GLN A 458 -8.68 14.85 2.21
C GLN A 458 -10.11 15.32 2.03
N ASN A 459 -10.30 16.57 1.62
CA ASN A 459 -11.61 17.12 1.28
C ASN A 459 -11.56 17.91 -0.03
N ARG A 460 -12.73 18.19 -0.59
CA ARG A 460 -12.84 18.78 -1.93
C ARG A 460 -12.22 20.18 -2.02
N SER A 461 -12.43 21.04 -1.02
CA SER A 461 -11.88 22.41 -1.02
C SER A 461 -10.36 22.40 -0.93
N TYR A 462 -9.81 21.54 -0.07
CA TYR A 462 -8.37 21.35 0.08
C TYR A 462 -7.73 20.83 -1.21
N MET A 463 -8.31 19.79 -1.80
CA MET A 463 -7.79 19.17 -3.03
C MET A 463 -7.91 20.06 -4.27
N ASP A 464 -8.90 20.95 -4.34
CA ASP A 464 -9.04 21.90 -5.44
C ASP A 464 -7.82 22.85 -5.54
N VAL A 465 -7.20 23.21 -4.41
CA VAL A 465 -5.99 24.06 -4.40
C VAL A 465 -4.81 23.34 -5.05
N PHE A 466 -4.52 22.12 -4.61
CA PHE A 466 -3.43 21.32 -5.17
C PHE A 466 -3.64 21.00 -6.65
N TYR A 467 -4.88 20.70 -7.03
CA TYR A 467 -5.23 20.44 -8.42
C TYR A 467 -4.98 21.67 -9.32
N ARG A 468 -5.38 22.87 -8.88
CA ARG A 468 -5.11 24.14 -9.60
C ARG A 468 -3.62 24.43 -9.75
N GLU A 469 -2.81 24.00 -8.78
CA GLU A 469 -1.35 24.10 -8.81
C GLU A 469 -0.65 22.99 -9.62
N GLY A 470 -1.43 22.09 -10.22
CA GLY A 470 -0.95 21.02 -11.09
C GLY A 470 -0.46 19.77 -10.36
N TYR A 471 -0.80 19.59 -9.09
CA TYR A 471 -0.60 18.34 -8.37
C TYR A 471 -1.71 17.36 -8.75
N THR A 472 -1.35 16.36 -9.55
CA THR A 472 -2.31 15.43 -10.16
C THR A 472 -2.07 13.97 -9.78
N VAL A 473 -0.94 13.69 -9.13
CA VAL A 473 -0.59 12.38 -8.58
C VAL A 473 -0.77 12.45 -7.07
N MET A 474 -1.65 11.64 -6.51
CA MET A 474 -1.91 11.61 -5.07
C MET A 474 -1.48 10.26 -4.51
N GLU A 475 -0.54 10.29 -3.58
CA GLU A 475 0.13 9.10 -3.03
C GLU A 475 0.52 9.38 -1.57
N MET A 476 1.21 8.47 -0.89
CA MET A 476 1.42 8.58 0.57
C MET A 476 2.89 8.43 1.00
N GLU A 477 3.83 8.10 0.13
CA GLU A 477 5.16 7.61 0.52
C GLU A 477 6.35 8.43 -0.03
N ALA A 478 6.17 9.15 -1.14
CA ALA A 478 7.27 9.84 -1.81
C ALA A 478 7.93 10.88 -0.91
N GLY A 479 7.16 11.77 -0.29
CA GLY A 479 7.65 12.76 0.69
C GLY A 479 8.50 12.17 1.81
N PRO A 480 8.00 11.15 2.55
CA PRO A 480 8.77 10.40 3.54
C PRO A 480 10.08 9.81 3.02
N TYR A 481 10.08 9.21 1.82
CA TYR A 481 11.33 8.71 1.22
C TYR A 481 12.31 9.83 0.88
N LEU A 482 11.83 10.95 0.32
CA LEU A 482 12.67 12.10 -0.01
C LEU A 482 13.25 12.77 1.22
N SER A 483 12.50 12.78 2.33
CA SER A 483 12.99 13.21 3.64
C SER A 483 14.16 12.33 4.12
N ALA A 484 14.06 11.00 4.00
CA ALA A 484 15.15 10.09 4.37
C ALA A 484 16.34 10.18 3.41
N ALA A 485 16.08 10.34 2.10
CA ALA A 485 17.12 10.53 1.09
C ALA A 485 17.92 11.83 1.32
N TYR A 486 17.25 12.92 1.70
CA TYR A 486 17.90 14.17 2.10
C TYR A 486 18.84 13.94 3.28
N GLU A 487 18.36 13.28 4.33
CA GLU A 487 19.13 13.01 5.56
C GLU A 487 20.31 12.05 5.36
N SER A 488 20.32 11.30 4.27
CA SER A 488 21.42 10.39 3.93
C SER A 488 22.67 11.11 3.42
N THR A 489 22.54 12.40 3.07
CA THR A 489 23.65 13.19 2.50
C THR A 489 23.84 14.54 3.19
N ALA A 490 22.76 15.13 3.70
CA ALA A 490 22.81 16.41 4.41
C ALA A 490 23.29 16.22 5.86
N PRO A 491 24.06 17.19 6.41
CA PRO A 491 24.52 17.14 7.80
C PRO A 491 23.41 17.41 8.82
N GLN A 492 22.24 17.88 8.37
CA GLN A 492 21.09 18.21 9.20
C GLN A 492 19.87 17.42 8.74
N ARG A 493 18.88 17.32 9.64
CA ARG A 493 17.56 16.77 9.28
C ARG A 493 16.92 17.56 8.15
N HIS A 494 16.04 16.91 7.39
CA HIS A 494 15.24 17.60 6.39
C HIS A 494 14.52 18.82 7.03
N PRO A 495 14.47 19.97 6.31
CA PRO A 495 13.78 21.16 6.81
C PRO A 495 12.26 20.93 6.88
N LYS A 496 11.50 21.95 7.26
CA LYS A 496 10.04 21.90 7.28
C LYS A 496 9.45 23.14 6.59
N GLY A 497 8.44 22.95 5.76
CA GLY A 497 7.77 24.04 5.07
C GLY A 497 8.61 24.71 3.98
N GLU A 498 9.63 24.03 3.45
CA GLU A 498 10.60 24.61 2.51
C GLU A 498 10.55 23.99 1.11
N ILE A 499 11.09 24.72 0.12
CA ILE A 499 11.37 24.16 -1.21
C ILE A 499 12.77 23.55 -1.17
N VAL A 500 12.86 22.23 -1.31
CA VAL A 500 14.11 21.47 -1.22
C VAL A 500 14.51 20.96 -2.59
N ASN A 501 15.63 21.41 -3.12
CA ASN A 501 16.17 20.89 -4.37
C ASN A 501 17.10 19.69 -4.10
N LEU A 502 16.65 18.49 -4.43
CA LEU A 502 17.39 17.25 -4.25
C LEU A 502 18.22 16.83 -5.47
N THR A 503 18.15 17.59 -6.56
CA THR A 503 18.76 17.23 -7.86
C THR A 503 20.24 16.85 -7.77
N ASP A 504 20.99 17.56 -6.93
CA ASP A 504 22.44 17.36 -6.76
C ASP A 504 22.81 16.94 -5.33
N LEU A 505 21.81 16.65 -4.47
CA LEU A 505 22.04 16.31 -3.07
C LEU A 505 22.01 14.80 -2.79
N VAL A 506 21.31 13.99 -3.58
CA VAL A 506 21.14 12.55 -3.25
C VAL A 506 22.36 11.74 -3.71
N ASN A 507 22.84 10.85 -2.83
CA ASN A 507 23.85 9.85 -3.20
C ASN A 507 23.22 8.83 -4.14
N GLY A 508 23.73 8.75 -5.37
CA GLY A 508 23.20 7.83 -6.36
C GLY A 508 22.05 8.41 -7.20
N GLU A 509 21.23 7.53 -7.79
CA GLU A 509 20.04 7.94 -8.54
C GLU A 509 18.79 7.86 -7.71
N LEU A 510 17.81 8.70 -8.05
CA LEU A 510 16.48 8.67 -7.50
C LEU A 510 15.47 8.42 -8.62
N GLY A 511 14.76 7.29 -8.57
CA GLY A 511 13.65 6.99 -9.46
C GLY A 511 12.33 7.00 -8.70
N LEU A 512 11.36 7.79 -9.14
CA LEU A 512 10.02 7.83 -8.54
C LEU A 512 8.96 7.58 -9.62
N ILE A 513 8.17 6.53 -9.46
CA ILE A 513 7.18 6.14 -10.45
C ILE A 513 5.91 5.64 -9.78
N HIS A 514 4.76 6.13 -10.24
CA HIS A 514 3.46 5.71 -9.74
C HIS A 514 2.62 5.16 -10.88
N TYR A 515 1.80 4.16 -10.60
CA TYR A 515 0.72 3.76 -11.50
C TYR A 515 -0.63 4.09 -10.90
N ALA A 516 -1.54 4.56 -11.74
CA ALA A 516 -2.88 4.98 -11.36
C ALA A 516 -3.74 3.79 -10.93
N SER A 517 -4.13 3.75 -9.66
CA SER A 517 -5.00 2.71 -9.10
C SER A 517 -6.48 3.10 -9.08
N ASP A 518 -6.76 4.39 -9.01
CA ASP A 518 -8.09 4.95 -8.76
C ASP A 518 -8.15 6.43 -9.16
N THR A 519 -9.38 6.95 -9.23
CA THR A 519 -9.68 8.36 -9.58
C THR A 519 -10.60 8.94 -8.49
N PRO A 520 -10.11 9.85 -7.63
CA PRO A 520 -10.82 10.30 -6.41
C PRO A 520 -12.23 10.85 -6.62
N TYR A 521 -12.53 11.38 -7.82
CA TYR A 521 -13.79 12.07 -8.12
C TYR A 521 -14.71 11.35 -9.10
N SER A 522 -14.33 10.17 -9.60
CA SER A 522 -15.22 9.42 -10.50
C SER A 522 -16.28 8.68 -9.67
N ARG A 523 -17.46 9.31 -9.53
CA ARG A 523 -18.63 8.78 -8.79
C ARG A 523 -19.20 7.44 -9.31
N ARG A 524 -18.56 6.76 -10.28
CA ARG A 524 -19.10 5.56 -10.96
C ARG A 524 -18.17 4.35 -10.98
N GLN A 525 -16.97 4.42 -10.41
CA GLN A 525 -16.17 3.21 -10.20
C GLN A 525 -16.26 2.83 -8.74
N SER A 526 -16.87 1.66 -8.49
CA SER A 526 -16.90 1.03 -7.17
C SER A 526 -15.51 1.13 -6.55
N LEU A 527 -15.36 1.87 -5.45
CA LEU A 527 -14.15 1.96 -4.62
C LEU A 527 -13.75 0.59 -4.02
N LEU A 528 -14.57 -0.43 -4.26
CA LEU A 528 -14.18 -1.82 -4.16
C LEU A 528 -13.00 -2.05 -5.11
N SER A 529 -11.82 -2.15 -4.51
CA SER A 529 -10.61 -2.71 -5.10
C SER A 529 -10.97 -3.99 -5.86
N LYS A 530 -11.24 -3.89 -7.16
CA LYS A 530 -11.10 -5.03 -8.05
C LYS A 530 -9.62 -5.37 -7.91
N SER A 531 -9.35 -6.48 -7.21
CA SER A 531 -8.02 -7.10 -7.18
C SER A 531 -7.49 -7.02 -8.61
N MET A 532 -6.29 -6.45 -8.80
CA MET A 532 -5.80 -6.02 -10.11
C MET A 532 -6.35 -6.91 -11.21
N SER A 533 -7.30 -6.40 -11.98
CA SER A 533 -7.70 -7.08 -13.20
C SER A 533 -6.45 -7.30 -14.04
N PHE A 534 -6.49 -8.24 -14.98
CA PHE A 534 -5.43 -8.41 -15.98
C PHE A 534 -4.86 -7.08 -16.50
N PHE A 535 -5.71 -6.05 -16.65
CA PHE A 535 -5.34 -4.70 -17.07
C PHE A 535 -4.38 -3.95 -16.13
N GLY A 536 -4.39 -4.19 -14.81
CA GLY A 536 -3.47 -3.56 -13.85
C GLY A 536 -2.05 -4.15 -13.87
N MET A 537 -1.86 -5.30 -14.53
CA MET A 537 -0.56 -5.97 -14.64
C MET A 537 0.40 -5.16 -15.50
N GLU A 538 -0.09 -4.58 -16.59
CA GLU A 538 0.74 -3.83 -17.54
C GLU A 538 1.49 -2.68 -16.86
N SER A 539 0.78 -1.80 -16.16
CA SER A 539 1.38 -0.66 -15.45
C SER A 539 2.33 -1.13 -14.35
N THR A 540 1.95 -2.18 -13.61
CA THR A 540 2.77 -2.73 -12.52
C THR A 540 4.11 -3.25 -13.05
N TYR A 541 4.10 -4.09 -14.09
CA TYR A 541 5.33 -4.64 -14.65
C TYR A 541 6.09 -3.66 -15.53
N GLY A 542 5.42 -2.72 -16.19
CA GLY A 542 6.07 -1.62 -16.91
C GLY A 542 6.93 -0.75 -15.99
N CYS A 543 6.40 -0.37 -14.82
CA CYS A 543 7.16 0.35 -13.79
C CYS A 543 8.35 -0.47 -13.28
N ALA A 544 8.12 -1.74 -12.95
CA ALA A 544 9.17 -2.62 -12.42
C ALA A 544 10.27 -2.91 -13.45
N LEU A 545 9.92 -3.04 -14.74
CA LEU A 545 10.87 -3.17 -15.85
C LEU A 545 11.74 -1.94 -15.98
N ALA A 546 11.17 -0.74 -15.92
CA ALA A 546 11.94 0.50 -15.99
C ALA A 546 12.97 0.58 -14.85
N ILE A 547 12.56 0.25 -13.62
CA ILE A 547 13.46 0.21 -12.46
C ILE A 547 14.55 -0.86 -12.64
N ALA A 548 14.17 -2.10 -12.96
CA ALA A 548 15.11 -3.20 -13.12
C ALA A 548 16.15 -2.87 -14.20
N ARG A 549 15.71 -2.47 -15.39
CA ARG A 549 16.59 -2.11 -16.51
C ARG A 549 17.51 -0.94 -16.16
N ARG A 550 17.03 0.06 -15.42
CA ARG A 550 17.86 1.19 -14.97
C ARG A 550 18.98 0.72 -14.04
N ILE A 551 18.65 -0.09 -13.03
CA ILE A 551 19.62 -0.65 -12.09
C ILE A 551 20.67 -1.47 -12.84
N LEU A 552 20.24 -2.41 -13.68
CA LEU A 552 21.15 -3.30 -14.42
C LEU A 552 22.06 -2.51 -15.36
N SER A 553 21.52 -1.54 -16.10
CA SER A 553 22.33 -0.72 -17.03
C SER A 553 23.37 0.11 -16.28
N ARG A 554 23.01 0.64 -15.11
CA ARG A 554 23.93 1.42 -14.28
C ARG A 554 25.03 0.57 -13.67
N GLU A 555 24.69 -0.61 -13.16
CA GLU A 555 25.69 -1.52 -12.61
C GLU A 555 26.70 -1.96 -13.67
N LEU A 556 26.24 -2.18 -14.91
CA LEU A 556 27.10 -2.54 -16.03
C LEU A 556 27.98 -1.38 -16.53
N ALA A 557 27.59 -0.14 -16.26
CA ALA A 557 28.38 1.05 -16.58
C ALA A 557 29.39 1.42 -15.49
N SER A 558 29.28 0.81 -14.31
CA SER A 558 30.23 0.94 -13.20
C SER A 558 31.40 -0.03 -13.38
#